data_AF-A0A3P7DWT1-F1
#
_entry.id   AF-A0A3P7DWT1-F1
#
_cell.length_a   1.000
_cell.length_b   1.000
_cell.length_c   1.000
_cell.angle_alpha   90.00
_cell.angle_beta   90.00
_cell.angle_gamma   90.00
#
_symmetry.space_group_name_H-M   'P 1'
#
loop_
_entity.id
_entity.type
_entity.pdbx_description
1 polymer ?
#
loop_
_entity_poly.entity_id
_entity_poly.type
_entity_poly.pdbx_seq_one_letter_code
_entity_poly.pdbx_strand_id
1 'polypeptide(L)'
;MMLLKIGRLPKYINLSAYDKNAVRALVGYIQNENQRNITLSFYALADLIDLSRSLLMLGLLKQLENILVKMASQKTDSLLQALIIVGNERSIYGGLIVRQKIEKIAAAKFQDIVQHRLFRHIPPIIFANVIARALIFSRIRSAFLSDGDRNSIQERLKTLPNGEKMIPFIMTTLTSTFCRRCCIIKEHIDKGLIRCGIPKPRNDTAIDLRKLPLLVK
;
A
#
# COMPACT_ATOMS: atom_id res chain seq x y z
N MET A 1 11.70 23.91 13.64
CA MET A 1 11.79 25.11 14.50
C MET A 1 12.17 26.33 13.64
N MET A 2 11.21 26.97 12.96
CA MET A 2 11.47 28.27 12.28
C MET A 2 10.22 29.11 11.89
N LEU A 3 8.99 28.73 12.28
CA LEU A 3 7.79 29.51 11.89
C LEU A 3 7.22 30.41 13.00
N LEU A 4 7.76 30.37 14.23
CA LEU A 4 7.18 31.12 15.35
C LEU A 4 7.81 32.51 15.59
N LYS A 5 8.87 32.91 14.88
CA LYS A 5 9.52 34.21 15.12
C LYS A 5 9.10 35.36 14.22
N ILE A 6 8.22 35.14 13.24
CA ILE A 6 7.76 36.22 12.37
C ILE A 6 6.25 36.06 12.19
N GLY A 7 5.46 36.84 12.93
CA GLY A 7 4.00 36.90 12.79
C GLY A 7 3.51 37.47 11.44
N ARG A 8 4.35 37.43 10.40
CA ARG A 8 3.99 37.80 9.03
C ARG A 8 4.12 36.56 8.16
N LEU A 9 3.01 36.16 7.53
CA LEU A 9 3.05 35.17 6.46
C LEU A 9 4.06 35.65 5.39
N PRO A 10 5.00 34.79 4.96
CA PRO A 10 5.93 35.16 3.91
C PRO A 10 5.15 35.49 2.63
N LYS A 11 5.49 36.62 1.98
CA LYS A 11 4.85 37.01 0.70
C LYS A 11 5.15 36.02 -0.43
N TYR A 12 6.29 35.33 -0.35
CA TYR A 12 6.75 34.37 -1.34
C TYR A 12 7.28 33.12 -0.64
N ILE A 13 7.03 31.95 -1.25
CA ILE A 13 7.54 30.66 -0.78
C ILE A 13 8.48 30.13 -1.86
N ASN A 14 9.67 29.68 -1.46
CA ASN A 14 10.61 29.05 -2.38
C ASN A 14 10.21 27.59 -2.63
N LEU A 15 9.78 27.27 -3.85
CA LEU A 15 9.41 25.91 -4.28
C LEU A 15 10.43 25.29 -5.24
N SER A 16 11.66 25.81 -5.31
CA SER A 16 12.72 25.32 -6.21
C SER A 16 13.16 23.87 -5.95
N ALA A 17 12.87 23.33 -4.76
CA ALA A 17 13.15 21.94 -4.42
C ALA A 17 12.17 20.93 -5.06
N TYR A 18 11.08 21.41 -5.65
CA TYR A 18 10.03 20.59 -6.26
C TYR A 18 10.12 20.60 -7.79
N ASP A 19 9.57 19.58 -8.43
CA ASP A 19 9.47 19.48 -9.87
C ASP A 19 8.75 20.70 -10.49
N LYS A 20 9.34 21.27 -11.54
CA LYS A 20 8.83 22.47 -12.20
C LYS A 20 7.40 22.29 -12.74
N ASN A 21 7.05 21.11 -13.23
CA ASN A 21 5.70 20.83 -13.71
C ASN A 21 4.70 20.66 -12.56
N ALA A 22 5.13 20.12 -11.42
CA ALA A 22 4.33 20.09 -10.21
C ALA A 22 4.01 21.52 -9.74
N VAL A 23 5.02 22.38 -9.64
CA VAL A 23 4.83 23.78 -9.23
C VAL A 23 3.94 24.53 -10.23
N ARG A 24 4.13 24.34 -11.54
CA ARG A 24 3.27 24.94 -12.56
C ARG A 24 1.81 24.47 -12.45
N ALA A 25 1.59 23.18 -12.17
CA ALA A 25 0.25 22.65 -11.92
C ALA A 25 -0.35 23.20 -10.63
N LEU A 26 0.44 23.39 -9.57
CA LEU A 26 -0.06 24.03 -8.35
C LEU A 26 -0.50 25.48 -8.61
N VAL A 27 0.35 26.27 -9.29
CA VAL A 27 0.08 27.68 -9.59
C VAL A 27 -1.15 27.82 -10.48
N GLY A 28 -1.26 27.03 -11.56
CA GLY A 28 -2.43 27.07 -12.42
C GLY A 28 -3.72 26.67 -11.70
N TYR A 29 -3.65 25.76 -10.71
CA TYR A 29 -4.83 25.41 -9.91
C TYR A 29 -5.26 26.60 -9.03
N ILE A 30 -4.31 27.29 -8.38
CA ILE A 30 -4.58 28.47 -7.55
C ILE A 30 -5.18 29.61 -8.39
N GLN A 31 -4.70 29.77 -9.63
CA GLN A 31 -5.16 30.80 -10.56
C GLN A 31 -6.44 30.41 -11.32
N ASN A 32 -7.04 29.25 -11.04
CA ASN A 32 -8.20 28.69 -11.76
C ASN A 32 -7.96 28.55 -13.28
N GLU A 33 -6.72 28.30 -13.70
CA GLU A 33 -6.37 28.04 -15.09
C GLU A 33 -6.85 26.66 -15.55
N ASN A 34 -7.18 26.53 -16.84
CA ASN A 34 -7.60 25.26 -17.41
C ASN A 34 -6.39 24.33 -17.60
N GLN A 35 -6.21 23.37 -16.70
CA GLN A 35 -4.99 22.53 -16.63
C GLN A 35 -4.96 21.32 -17.56
N ARG A 36 -5.86 21.22 -18.54
CA ARG A 36 -6.03 20.02 -19.39
C ARG A 36 -4.76 19.57 -20.13
N ASN A 37 -3.78 20.47 -20.31
CA ASN A 37 -2.57 20.21 -21.09
C ASN A 37 -1.33 19.86 -20.25
N ILE A 38 -1.41 19.85 -18.91
CA ILE A 38 -0.24 19.53 -18.08
C ILE A 38 -0.06 18.02 -18.02
N THR A 39 0.91 17.50 -18.76
CA THR A 39 1.36 16.12 -18.62
C THR A 39 2.25 16.03 -17.38
N LEU A 40 1.78 15.34 -16.34
CA LEU A 40 2.56 15.11 -15.12
C LEU A 40 3.26 13.75 -15.19
N SER A 41 4.57 13.76 -14.93
CA SER A 41 5.30 12.53 -14.60
C SER A 41 4.88 12.02 -13.22
N PHE A 42 5.22 10.78 -12.87
CA PHE A 42 4.98 10.27 -11.51
C PHE A 42 5.74 11.05 -10.44
N TYR A 43 6.93 11.55 -10.74
CA TYR A 43 7.69 12.43 -9.84
C TYR A 43 6.97 13.75 -9.61
N ALA A 44 6.51 14.40 -10.70
CA ALA A 44 5.74 15.62 -10.61
C ALA A 44 4.40 15.42 -9.87
N LEU A 45 3.75 14.27 -10.06
CA LEU A 45 2.55 13.91 -9.32
C LEU A 45 2.83 13.72 -7.82
N ALA A 46 3.94 13.07 -7.46
CA ALA A 46 4.36 12.87 -6.08
C ALA A 46 4.61 14.21 -5.37
N ASP A 47 5.37 15.10 -6.02
CA ASP A 47 5.66 16.44 -5.52
C ASP A 47 4.38 17.28 -5.41
N LEU A 48 3.47 17.18 -6.38
CA LEU A 48 2.20 17.90 -6.33
C LEU A 48 1.29 17.39 -5.21
N ILE A 49 1.30 16.09 -4.91
CA ILE A 49 0.59 15.52 -3.75
C ILE A 49 1.21 16.05 -2.44
N ASP A 50 2.55 16.07 -2.33
CA ASP A 50 3.26 16.60 -1.16
C ASP A 50 2.91 18.08 -0.94
N LEU A 51 3.03 18.90 -1.99
CA LEU A 51 2.67 20.32 -1.97
C LEU A 51 1.21 20.55 -1.59
N SER A 52 0.28 19.82 -2.22
CA SER A 52 -1.17 19.95 -1.93
C SER A 52 -1.47 19.61 -0.47
N ARG A 53 -0.74 18.67 0.12
CA ARG A 53 -0.86 18.32 1.54
C ARG A 53 -0.24 19.39 2.44
N SER A 54 0.99 19.83 2.15
CA SER A 54 1.70 20.86 2.93
C SER A 54 0.96 22.20 2.95
N LEU A 55 0.27 22.53 1.87
CA LEU A 55 -0.52 23.77 1.73
C LEU A 55 -1.99 23.59 2.12
N LEU A 56 -2.38 22.41 2.63
CA LEU A 56 -3.75 22.09 3.03
C LEU A 56 -4.80 22.29 1.92
N MET A 57 -4.40 22.08 0.67
CA MET A 57 -5.29 22.17 -0.51
C MET A 57 -6.07 20.88 -0.70
N LEU A 58 -7.00 20.61 0.22
CA LEU A 58 -7.71 19.33 0.32
C LEU A 58 -8.51 18.96 -0.94
N GLY A 59 -9.07 19.95 -1.64
CA GLY A 59 -9.78 19.75 -2.90
C GLY A 59 -8.88 19.19 -4.01
N LEU A 60 -7.71 19.82 -4.21
CA LEU A 60 -6.69 19.36 -5.15
C LEU A 60 -6.13 18.00 -4.72
N LEU A 61 -5.79 17.84 -3.44
CA LEU A 61 -5.29 16.57 -2.91
C LEU A 61 -6.24 15.40 -3.22
N LYS A 62 -7.55 15.57 -2.97
CA LYS A 62 -8.57 14.54 -3.28
C LYS A 62 -8.62 14.21 -4.77
N GLN A 63 -8.48 15.19 -5.65
CA GLN A 63 -8.45 14.95 -7.10
C GLN A 63 -7.22 14.14 -7.52
N LEU A 64 -6.04 14.54 -7.04
CA LEU A 64 -4.76 13.88 -7.34
C LEU A 64 -4.73 12.44 -6.82
N GLU A 65 -5.24 12.23 -5.62
CA GLU A 65 -5.37 10.90 -5.02
C GLU A 65 -6.29 9.98 -5.84
N ASN A 66 -7.40 10.51 -6.36
CA ASN A 66 -8.29 9.74 -7.24
C ASN A 66 -7.62 9.41 -8.59
N ILE A 67 -6.86 10.36 -9.16
CA ILE A 67 -6.06 10.12 -10.37
C ILE A 67 -5.04 9.01 -10.11
N LEU A 68 -4.34 9.04 -8.96
CA LEU A 68 -3.35 8.04 -8.59
C LEU A 68 -3.97 6.63 -8.51
N VAL A 69 -5.15 6.48 -7.89
CA VAL A 69 -5.87 5.20 -7.83
C VAL A 69 -6.27 4.72 -9.24
N LYS A 70 -6.74 5.62 -10.10
CA LYS A 70 -7.11 5.30 -11.48
C LYS A 70 -5.90 4.81 -12.27
N MET A 71 -4.77 5.50 -12.18
CA MET A 71 -3.52 5.10 -12.83
C MET A 71 -3.02 3.75 -12.32
N ALA A 72 -3.05 3.54 -11.00
CA ALA A 72 -2.64 2.28 -10.37
C ALA A 72 -3.49 1.08 -10.83
N SER A 73 -4.74 1.31 -11.26
CA SER A 73 -5.62 0.25 -11.74
C SER A 73 -5.29 -0.19 -13.17
N GLN A 74 -4.68 0.70 -13.97
CA GLN A 74 -4.51 0.53 -15.42
C GLN A 74 -3.28 -0.30 -15.81
N LYS A 75 -2.10 0.02 -15.25
CA LYS A 75 -0.82 -0.60 -15.65
C LYS A 75 -0.01 -1.02 -14.42
N THR A 76 0.74 -2.12 -14.54
CA THR A 76 1.62 -2.63 -13.46
C THR A 76 2.73 -1.64 -13.10
N ASP A 77 3.34 -0.97 -14.10
CA ASP A 77 4.29 0.12 -13.86
C ASP A 77 3.67 1.23 -13.00
N SER A 78 2.47 1.69 -13.37
CA SER A 78 1.75 2.75 -12.68
C SER A 78 1.34 2.35 -11.26
N LEU A 79 0.99 1.09 -11.05
CA LEU A 79 0.71 0.52 -9.73
C LEU A 79 1.94 0.57 -8.83
N LEU A 80 3.11 0.17 -9.34
CA LEU A 80 4.35 0.18 -8.57
C LEU A 80 4.81 1.59 -8.23
N GLN A 81 4.70 2.53 -9.17
CA GLN A 81 4.94 3.95 -8.91
C GLN A 81 3.98 4.48 -7.84
N ALA A 82 2.69 4.14 -7.93
CA ALA A 82 1.71 4.55 -6.93
C ALA A 82 2.02 3.98 -5.53
N LEU A 83 2.47 2.73 -5.43
CA LEU A 83 2.91 2.11 -4.17
C LEU A 83 4.10 2.83 -3.54
N ILE A 84 5.06 3.27 -4.37
CA ILE A 84 6.22 4.05 -3.92
C ILE A 84 5.76 5.41 -3.37
N ILE A 85 4.87 6.10 -4.08
CA ILE A 85 4.34 7.41 -3.68
C ILE A 85 3.61 7.34 -2.34
N VAL A 86 2.67 6.39 -2.18
CA VAL A 86 1.87 6.28 -0.93
C VAL A 86 2.63 5.65 0.24
N GLY A 87 3.78 5.04 -0.04
CA GLY A 87 4.64 4.45 0.98
C GLY A 87 5.64 5.41 1.61
N ASN A 88 5.77 6.64 1.09
CA ASN A 88 6.61 7.66 1.71
C ASN A 88 5.99 8.10 3.06
N GLU A 89 6.82 8.20 4.10
CA GLU A 89 6.42 8.45 5.49
C GLU A 89 5.59 9.73 5.66
N ARG A 90 5.79 10.73 4.77
CA ARG A 90 5.03 11.98 4.76
C ARG A 90 3.53 11.80 4.42
N SER A 91 3.10 10.63 3.94
CA SER A 91 1.74 10.36 3.48
C SER A 91 0.77 9.80 4.54
N ILE A 92 1.20 9.63 5.80
CA ILE A 92 0.38 8.95 6.83
C ILE A 92 -0.88 9.74 7.19
N TYR A 93 -0.82 11.08 7.22
CA TYR A 93 -1.98 11.93 7.52
C TYR A 93 -2.77 12.25 6.23
N GLY A 94 -3.96 11.65 6.09
CA GLY A 94 -4.92 11.92 5.01
C GLY A 94 -4.96 10.89 3.88
N GLY A 95 -3.82 10.29 3.52
CA GLY A 95 -3.73 9.35 2.38
C GLY A 95 -4.14 7.91 2.67
N LEU A 96 -4.58 7.59 3.90
CA LEU A 96 -4.77 6.20 4.36
C LEU A 96 -5.79 5.42 3.50
N ILE A 97 -6.91 6.05 3.13
CA ILE A 97 -7.95 5.40 2.31
C ILE A 97 -7.40 5.05 0.92
N VAL A 98 -6.65 5.96 0.32
CA VAL A 98 -6.09 5.81 -1.03
C VAL A 98 -4.98 4.76 -1.03
N ARG A 99 -4.11 4.81 -0.01
CA ARG A 99 -3.12 3.78 0.25
C ARG A 99 -3.76 2.39 0.35
N GLN A 100 -4.83 2.24 1.15
CA GLN A 100 -5.52 0.96 1.28
C GLN A 100 -6.13 0.46 -0.05
N LYS A 101 -6.66 1.37 -0.88
CA LYS A 101 -7.17 1.01 -2.22
C LYS A 101 -6.05 0.52 -3.13
N ILE A 102 -4.92 1.22 -3.18
CA ILE A 102 -3.76 0.84 -4.00
C ILE A 102 -3.15 -0.47 -3.50
N GLU A 103 -2.99 -0.64 -2.18
CA GLU A 103 -2.53 -1.89 -1.56
C GLU A 103 -3.47 -3.07 -1.91
N LYS A 104 -4.78 -2.84 -1.99
CA LYS A 104 -5.75 -3.86 -2.40
C LYS A 104 -5.60 -4.26 -3.87
N ILE A 105 -5.36 -3.28 -4.76
CA ILE A 105 -5.08 -3.54 -6.19
C ILE A 105 -3.77 -4.34 -6.32
N ALA A 106 -2.72 -3.94 -5.60
CA ALA A 106 -1.44 -4.63 -5.56
C ALA A 106 -1.54 -6.06 -5.05
N ALA A 107 -2.35 -6.28 -4.02
CA ALA A 107 -2.59 -7.63 -3.51
C ALA A 107 -3.31 -8.52 -4.53
N ALA A 108 -4.26 -7.98 -5.29
CA ALA A 108 -4.95 -8.72 -6.35
C ALA A 108 -4.03 -9.05 -7.54
N LYS A 109 -3.06 -8.18 -7.85
CA LYS A 109 -2.07 -8.35 -8.93
C LYS A 109 -0.70 -8.80 -8.41
N PHE A 110 -0.64 -9.50 -7.28
CA PHE A 110 0.63 -9.79 -6.61
C PHE A 110 1.64 -10.53 -7.51
N GLN A 111 1.15 -11.50 -8.29
CA GLN A 111 1.94 -12.27 -9.25
C GLN A 111 2.56 -11.39 -10.35
N ASP A 112 1.85 -10.37 -10.80
CA ASP A 112 2.34 -9.47 -11.85
C ASP A 112 3.39 -8.50 -11.28
N ILE A 113 3.19 -8.02 -10.04
CA ILE A 113 4.12 -7.06 -9.44
C ILE A 113 5.40 -7.70 -8.95
N VAL A 114 5.39 -8.97 -8.49
CA VAL A 114 6.59 -9.63 -7.93
C VAL A 114 7.68 -9.87 -8.99
N GLN A 115 7.26 -10.09 -10.24
CA GLN A 115 8.17 -10.26 -11.39
C GLN A 115 8.69 -8.92 -11.94
N HIS A 116 8.17 -7.80 -11.45
CA HIS A 116 8.48 -6.50 -12.01
C HIS A 116 9.77 -5.91 -11.43
N ARG A 117 10.60 -5.29 -12.27
CA ARG A 117 11.87 -4.64 -11.86
C ARG A 117 11.73 -3.61 -10.73
N LEU A 118 10.57 -2.95 -10.62
CA LEU A 118 10.30 -1.94 -9.59
C LEU A 118 9.85 -2.53 -8.24
N PHE A 119 9.61 -3.85 -8.15
CA PHE A 119 9.16 -4.51 -6.93
C PHE A 119 10.11 -4.28 -5.76
N ARG A 120 11.42 -4.32 -6.01
CA ARG A 120 12.48 -4.08 -5.00
C ARG A 120 12.44 -2.69 -4.38
N HIS A 121 11.78 -1.73 -5.03
CA HIS A 121 11.69 -0.34 -4.59
C HIS A 121 10.42 -0.06 -3.78
N ILE A 122 9.53 -1.04 -3.60
CA ILE A 122 8.35 -0.88 -2.76
C ILE A 122 8.81 -0.63 -1.31
N PRO A 123 8.32 0.44 -0.65
CA PRO A 123 8.65 0.69 0.75
C PRO A 123 8.28 -0.50 1.64
N PRO A 124 9.11 -0.89 2.63
CA PRO A 124 8.89 -2.09 3.44
C PRO A 124 7.49 -2.17 4.07
N ILE A 125 6.96 -1.04 4.57
CA ILE A 125 5.62 -1.00 5.16
C ILE A 125 4.50 -1.28 4.15
N ILE A 126 4.65 -0.84 2.90
CA ILE A 126 3.70 -1.11 1.83
C ILE A 126 3.79 -2.57 1.43
N PHE A 127 5.00 -3.09 1.28
CA PHE A 127 5.21 -4.50 1.00
C PHE A 127 4.56 -5.38 2.08
N ALA A 128 4.79 -5.09 3.37
CA ALA A 128 4.13 -5.77 4.50
C ALA A 128 2.61 -5.84 4.33
N ASN A 129 2.03 -4.67 4.05
CA ASN A 129 0.60 -4.49 3.90
C ASN A 129 0.01 -5.18 2.67
N VAL A 130 0.76 -5.21 1.57
CA VAL A 130 0.37 -5.94 0.35
C VAL A 130 0.47 -7.43 0.60
N ILE A 131 1.56 -7.92 1.18
CA ILE A 131 1.78 -9.32 1.53
C ILE A 131 0.71 -9.82 2.48
N ALA A 132 0.40 -9.07 3.55
CA ALA A 132 -0.66 -9.42 4.49
C ALA A 132 -2.04 -9.57 3.81
N ARG A 133 -2.31 -8.82 2.74
CA ARG A 133 -3.56 -8.88 1.97
C ARG A 133 -3.56 -9.91 0.85
N ALA A 134 -2.44 -10.03 0.14
CA ALA A 134 -2.25 -10.90 -1.02
C ALA A 134 -2.15 -12.35 -0.58
N LEU A 135 -1.39 -12.58 0.49
CA LEU A 135 -1.19 -13.89 1.02
C LEU A 135 -2.36 -14.26 1.93
N ILE A 136 -2.64 -15.55 1.88
CA ILE A 136 -3.58 -16.25 2.75
C ILE A 136 -3.28 -15.99 4.26
N PHE A 137 -2.16 -15.34 4.64
CA PHE A 137 -1.84 -14.96 6.02
C PHE A 137 -2.89 -14.11 6.74
N SER A 138 -3.63 -13.25 6.04
CA SER A 138 -4.81 -12.60 6.65
C SER A 138 -5.92 -13.59 7.00
N ARG A 139 -5.95 -14.76 6.35
CA ARG A 139 -7.00 -15.77 6.46
C ARG A 139 -6.65 -16.96 7.35
N ILE A 140 -5.37 -17.29 7.57
CA ILE A 140 -4.96 -18.44 8.41
C ILE A 140 -4.78 -18.00 9.86
N ARG A 141 -5.28 -18.80 10.81
CA ARG A 141 -4.84 -18.66 12.21
C ARG A 141 -3.47 -19.30 12.38
N SER A 142 -2.53 -18.63 13.06
CA SER A 142 -1.25 -19.23 13.51
C SER A 142 -1.40 -20.61 14.13
N ALA A 143 -2.51 -20.86 14.83
CA ALA A 143 -2.83 -22.14 15.45
C ALA A 143 -2.97 -23.30 14.45
N PHE A 144 -3.27 -23.00 13.17
CA PHE A 144 -3.33 -24.00 12.09
C PHE A 144 -2.00 -24.15 11.34
N LEU A 145 -0.98 -23.38 11.69
CA LEU A 145 0.35 -23.51 11.12
C LEU A 145 1.22 -24.30 12.10
N SER A 146 1.70 -25.46 11.66
CA SER A 146 2.77 -26.17 12.34
C SER A 146 4.06 -25.34 12.30
N ASP A 147 5.03 -25.69 13.13
CA ASP A 147 6.35 -25.05 13.05
C ASP A 147 7.02 -25.31 11.68
N GLY A 148 6.74 -26.45 11.04
CA GLY A 148 7.16 -26.73 9.67
C GLY A 148 6.54 -25.79 8.62
N ASP A 149 5.25 -25.45 8.77
CA ASP A 149 4.58 -24.49 7.88
C ASP A 149 5.14 -23.08 8.07
N ARG A 150 5.40 -22.69 9.32
CA ARG A 150 6.01 -21.39 9.66
C ARG A 150 7.41 -21.28 9.05
N ASN A 151 8.23 -22.32 9.19
CA ASN A 151 9.56 -22.37 8.58
C ASN A 151 9.47 -22.30 7.06
N SER A 152 8.53 -23.04 6.45
CA SER A 152 8.29 -23.00 5.00
C SER A 152 7.88 -21.61 4.51
N ILE A 153 7.06 -20.90 5.29
CA ILE A 153 6.69 -19.51 5.02
C ILE A 153 7.91 -18.60 5.10
N GLN A 154 8.74 -18.74 6.14
CA GLN A 154 9.95 -17.94 6.31
C GLN A 154 10.94 -18.15 5.16
N GLU A 155 11.22 -19.40 4.79
CA GLU A 155 12.11 -19.72 3.66
C GLU A 155 11.59 -19.12 2.36
N ARG A 156 10.28 -19.16 2.12
CA ARG A 156 9.67 -18.51 0.95
C ARG A 156 9.66 -17.00 1.03
N LEU A 157 9.61 -16.40 2.21
CA LEU A 157 9.76 -14.95 2.34
C LEU A 157 11.19 -14.54 2.02
N LYS A 158 12.21 -15.32 2.42
CA LYS A 158 13.61 -15.03 2.11
C LYS A 158 13.90 -14.97 0.60
N THR A 159 13.13 -15.66 -0.24
CA THR A 159 13.30 -15.58 -1.70
C THR A 159 12.80 -14.27 -2.31
N LEU A 160 12.02 -13.48 -1.57
CA LEU A 160 11.53 -12.18 -2.03
C LEU A 160 12.54 -11.06 -1.75
N PRO A 161 12.63 -10.04 -2.62
CA PRO A 161 13.34 -8.81 -2.31
C PRO A 161 12.88 -8.19 -0.98
N ASN A 162 13.84 -7.89 -0.10
CA ASN A 162 13.61 -7.41 1.27
C ASN A 162 12.85 -8.37 2.20
N GLY A 163 12.56 -9.60 1.78
CA GLY A 163 11.68 -10.50 2.53
C GLY A 163 12.21 -10.89 3.91
N GLU A 164 13.53 -10.99 4.07
CA GLU A 164 14.16 -11.24 5.37
C GLU A 164 13.83 -10.17 6.42
N LYS A 165 13.85 -8.89 6.03
CA LYS A 165 13.49 -7.76 6.92
C LYS A 165 12.03 -7.80 7.35
N MET A 166 11.20 -8.52 6.61
CA MET A 166 9.75 -8.60 6.81
C MET A 166 9.33 -9.82 7.61
N ILE A 167 10.23 -10.80 7.82
CA ILE A 167 9.95 -12.00 8.60
C ILE A 167 9.36 -11.63 9.97
N PRO A 168 9.94 -10.73 10.78
CA PRO A 168 9.36 -10.40 12.09
C PRO A 168 7.93 -9.88 11.97
N PHE A 169 7.66 -8.97 11.04
CA PHE A 169 6.33 -8.40 10.83
C PHE A 169 5.29 -9.45 10.39
N ILE A 170 5.65 -10.33 9.46
CA ILE A 170 4.76 -11.39 8.99
C ILE A 170 4.52 -12.42 10.09
N MET A 171 5.56 -12.81 10.83
CA MET A 171 5.41 -13.72 11.96
C MET A 171 4.52 -13.11 13.05
N THR A 172 4.68 -11.82 13.38
CA THR A 172 3.75 -11.11 14.28
C THR A 172 2.34 -11.04 13.71
N THR A 173 2.18 -10.82 12.41
CA THR A 173 0.87 -10.81 11.75
C THR A 173 0.21 -12.18 11.83
N LEU A 174 0.98 -13.26 11.69
CA LEU A 174 0.53 -14.64 11.85
C LEU A 174 0.18 -14.98 13.30
N THR A 175 0.87 -14.42 14.30
CA THR A 175 0.54 -14.66 15.72
C THR A 175 -0.58 -13.75 16.26
N SER A 176 -0.84 -12.60 15.63
CA SER A 176 -1.83 -11.62 16.09
C SER A 176 -3.26 -12.17 16.18
N THR A 177 -3.90 -11.99 17.33
CA THR A 177 -5.32 -12.36 17.55
C THR A 177 -6.31 -11.35 16.95
N PHE A 178 -5.83 -10.18 16.51
CA PHE A 178 -6.67 -9.06 16.02
C PHE A 178 -6.94 -9.08 14.52
N CYS A 179 -6.27 -9.95 13.74
CA CYS A 179 -6.52 -10.06 12.31
C CYS A 179 -7.89 -10.71 12.03
N ARG A 180 -8.65 -10.16 11.06
CA ARG A 180 -9.90 -10.76 10.56
C ARG A 180 -9.57 -12.07 9.82
N ARG A 181 -9.65 -13.22 10.50
CA ARG A 181 -9.25 -14.53 9.96
C ARG A 181 -10.47 -15.39 9.62
N CYS A 182 -10.33 -16.23 8.59
CA CYS A 182 -11.24 -17.35 8.41
C CYS A 182 -11.15 -18.24 9.64
N CYS A 183 -12.28 -18.74 10.09
CA CYS A 183 -12.36 -19.60 11.24
C CYS A 183 -12.98 -20.91 10.77
N ILE A 184 -12.16 -21.95 10.76
CA ILE A 184 -12.54 -23.28 10.29
C ILE A 184 -12.92 -24.23 11.45
N ILE A 185 -12.92 -23.72 12.69
CA ILE A 185 -13.33 -24.51 13.86
C ILE A 185 -14.84 -24.72 13.79
N LYS A 186 -15.26 -25.98 13.65
CA LYS A 186 -16.68 -26.38 13.51
C LYS A 186 -17.57 -25.75 14.59
N GLU A 187 -17.17 -25.83 15.85
CA GLU A 187 -17.92 -25.25 16.98
C GLU A 187 -18.11 -23.74 16.88
N HIS A 188 -17.16 -23.01 16.28
CA HIS A 188 -17.26 -21.56 16.12
C HIS A 188 -18.15 -21.18 14.93
N ILE A 189 -18.17 -22.02 13.90
CA ILE A 189 -19.07 -21.92 12.75
C ILE A 189 -20.50 -22.17 13.22
N ASP A 190 -20.71 -23.26 13.97
CA ASP A 190 -22.02 -23.66 14.51
C ASP A 190 -22.59 -22.60 15.46
N LYS A 191 -21.73 -21.92 16.24
CA LYS A 191 -22.11 -20.84 17.17
C LYS A 191 -22.25 -19.45 16.52
N GLY A 192 -22.04 -19.30 15.21
CA GLY A 192 -22.21 -18.02 14.51
C GLY A 192 -21.31 -16.89 15.03
N LEU A 193 -20.12 -17.21 15.57
CA LEU A 193 -19.25 -16.19 16.16
C LEU A 193 -18.81 -15.18 15.08
N ILE A 194 -19.23 -13.91 15.20
CA ILE A 194 -19.08 -12.83 14.20
C ILE A 194 -17.63 -12.64 13.71
N ARG A 195 -16.64 -13.02 14.53
CA ARG A 195 -15.21 -12.99 14.16
C ARG A 195 -14.72 -14.19 13.32
N CYS A 196 -15.63 -15.00 12.78
CA CYS A 196 -15.33 -16.21 12.00
C CYS A 196 -15.83 -16.18 10.54
N GLY A 197 -16.59 -15.17 10.13
CA GLY A 197 -17.30 -15.16 8.84
C GLY A 197 -16.44 -14.96 7.59
N ILE A 198 -16.17 -16.04 6.85
CA ILE A 198 -15.71 -16.07 5.43
C ILE A 198 -16.34 -17.32 4.75
N PRO A 199 -16.68 -17.33 3.43
CA PRO A 199 -17.66 -18.27 2.84
C PRO A 199 -17.23 -19.74 2.72
N LYS A 200 -18.23 -20.60 2.46
CA LYS A 200 -18.19 -22.08 2.44
C LYS A 200 -16.84 -22.67 1.96
N PRO A 201 -16.12 -23.40 2.84
CA PRO A 201 -14.84 -24.02 2.52
C PRO A 201 -15.10 -25.31 1.75
N ARG A 202 -15.11 -25.28 0.40
CA ARG A 202 -15.14 -26.53 -0.35
C ARG A 202 -13.78 -27.23 -0.44
N ASN A 203 -12.65 -26.63 -0.02
CA ASN A 203 -11.32 -27.27 -0.03
C ASN A 203 -10.26 -26.61 0.92
N ASP A 204 -10.60 -26.22 2.17
CA ASP A 204 -9.69 -25.44 3.05
C ASP A 204 -8.93 -26.26 4.13
N THR A 205 -8.99 -27.59 4.18
CA THR A 205 -8.21 -28.35 5.19
C THR A 205 -6.71 -28.39 4.90
N ALA A 206 -6.29 -28.14 3.66
CA ALA A 206 -4.89 -28.07 3.27
C ALA A 206 -4.62 -26.76 2.51
N ILE A 207 -3.84 -25.87 3.12
CA ILE A 207 -3.24 -24.76 2.39
C ILE A 207 -2.13 -25.36 1.54
N ASP A 208 -2.34 -25.47 0.23
CA ASP A 208 -1.24 -25.80 -0.66
C ASP A 208 -0.27 -24.61 -0.69
N LEU A 209 0.79 -24.68 0.12
CA LEU A 209 1.82 -23.65 0.16
C LEU A 209 2.42 -23.43 -1.23
N ARG A 210 2.47 -24.44 -2.12
CA ARG A 210 2.95 -24.28 -3.51
C ARG A 210 2.05 -23.35 -4.33
N LYS A 211 0.79 -23.15 -3.94
CA LYS A 211 -0.11 -22.16 -4.57
C LYS A 211 -0.02 -20.77 -3.94
N LEU A 212 0.72 -20.59 -2.85
CA LEU A 212 1.00 -19.24 -2.36
C LEU A 212 1.69 -18.48 -3.49
N PRO A 213 1.28 -17.24 -3.77
CA PRO A 213 1.88 -16.44 -4.82
C PRO A 213 3.29 -15.93 -4.44
N LEU A 214 4.00 -16.68 -3.61
CA LEU A 214 5.40 -16.52 -3.22
C LEU A 214 6.36 -17.21 -4.19
N LEU A 215 5.87 -18.06 -5.11
CA LEU A 215 6.70 -18.65 -6.14
C LEU A 215 7.06 -17.59 -7.18
N VAL A 216 8.17 -16.90 -6.97
CA VAL A 216 8.89 -16.24 -8.06
C VAL A 216 9.57 -17.37 -8.84
N LYS A 217 9.14 -17.61 -10.08
CA LYS A 217 9.90 -18.44 -11.01
C LYS A 217 11.12 -17.69 -11.51
#